data_AF-A0A495UIQ6-F1
#
_entry.id   AF-A0A495UIQ6-F1
#
_cell.length_a   1.000
_cell.length_b   1.000
_cell.length_c   1.000
_cell.angle_alpha   90.00
_cell.angle_beta   90.00
_cell.angle_gamma   90.00
#
_symmetry.space_group_name_H-M   'P 1'
#
loop_
_entity.id
_entity.type
_entity.pdbx_description
1 polymer ?
#
loop_
_entity_poly.entity_id
_entity_poly.type
_entity_poly.pdbx_seq_one_letter_code
_entity_poly.pdbx_strand_id
1 'polypeptide(L)'
;MFSAVRSVQPPGSPFDARIAESMDGRSVMLADRAAVADLPGWTAQDHAHLLAPVDIVRRSDGHDVVFPLLTESVTQFLQRREDAGAPVTGGEAVTLAVSIVRGLSASLERNECAEGEWWLTDDGRPLLVEGVGHETAREASARLLGTMAESLPRTRLGAVLSELADAARQADAARIDAECEDALFGCADPEPLLTEVLGPRRARHLATTSETGQATSERSLWQRLAFHMDADLADTASDAVHAIVRRIRRSPSRRRAIVIAVVIAGLIAAAGMLWPTDGADITPGAAPAQQSSAADAEGGVNPSGSSPDEPDPATGDIAAATTELLDRRLACGDIACLTRVLEDPARELPAGVIDHSPDDRRATLLDDLGGVVVVRLDSLSGRDTQIITVVDTKDGWRIRDVHDVTDAPSRASSEG
;
A
#
# COMPACT_ATOMS: atom_id res chain seq x y z
N MET A 1 2.26 21.36 -7.80
CA MET A 1 1.24 21.45 -8.88
C MET A 1 0.56 20.10 -8.97
N PHE A 2 -0.75 20.05 -9.09
CA PHE A 2 -1.50 18.78 -9.12
C PHE A 2 -2.12 18.58 -10.50
N SER A 3 -2.03 17.37 -11.03
CA SER A 3 -2.73 16.97 -12.26
C SER A 3 -3.98 16.18 -11.88
N ALA A 4 -5.16 16.73 -12.11
CA ALA A 4 -6.41 16.06 -11.78
C ALA A 4 -6.68 14.90 -12.76
N VAL A 5 -6.93 13.71 -12.22
CA VAL A 5 -7.14 12.48 -12.99
C VAL A 5 -8.62 12.20 -13.17
N ARG A 6 -9.38 12.15 -12.08
CA ARG A 6 -10.82 11.83 -12.11
C ARG A 6 -11.57 12.39 -10.89
N SER A 7 -12.86 12.63 -11.05
CA SER A 7 -13.76 12.96 -9.92
C SER A 7 -14.28 11.70 -9.24
N VAL A 8 -14.50 11.78 -7.93
CA VAL A 8 -15.08 10.73 -7.08
C VAL A 8 -16.14 11.33 -6.16
N GLN A 9 -17.16 10.54 -5.84
CA GLN A 9 -18.30 10.92 -5.01
C GLN A 9 -18.72 9.73 -4.13
N PRO A 10 -19.48 9.97 -3.05
CA PRO A 10 -20.10 8.88 -2.30
C PRO A 10 -20.95 7.96 -3.20
N PRO A 11 -20.93 6.63 -2.98
CA PRO A 11 -20.24 5.92 -1.90
C PRO A 11 -18.78 5.50 -2.23
N GLY A 12 -18.23 5.90 -3.38
CA GLY A 12 -16.85 5.56 -3.76
C GLY A 12 -15.76 6.44 -3.14
N SER A 13 -16.16 7.36 -2.25
CA SER A 13 -15.34 8.31 -1.50
C SER A 13 -16.19 8.81 -0.31
N PRO A 14 -15.61 9.24 0.83
CA PRO A 14 -16.39 9.78 1.95
C PRO A 14 -17.12 11.09 1.62
N PHE A 15 -16.62 11.86 0.65
CA PHE A 15 -17.19 13.13 0.19
C PHE A 15 -16.82 13.38 -1.28
N ASP A 16 -17.42 14.40 -1.89
CA ASP A 16 -17.08 14.82 -3.24
C ASP A 16 -15.62 15.31 -3.31
N ALA A 17 -14.84 14.69 -4.19
CA ALA A 17 -13.43 15.03 -4.36
C ALA A 17 -12.94 14.73 -5.79
N ARG A 18 -11.72 15.17 -6.09
CA ARG A 18 -10.97 14.79 -7.29
C ARG A 18 -9.71 14.06 -6.87
N ILE A 19 -9.44 12.92 -7.50
CA ILE A 19 -8.14 12.27 -7.38
C ILE A 19 -7.17 13.01 -8.29
N ALA A 20 -6.04 13.40 -7.74
CA ALA A 20 -4.99 14.11 -8.45
C ALA A 20 -3.62 13.53 -8.13
N GLU A 21 -2.70 13.68 -9.07
CA GLU A 21 -1.30 13.32 -8.89
C GLU A 21 -0.49 14.57 -8.56
N SER A 22 0.30 14.50 -7.50
CA SER A 22 1.28 15.51 -7.11
C SER A 22 2.53 15.44 -8.00
N MET A 23 3.37 16.47 -7.99
CA MET A 23 4.60 16.48 -8.81
C MET A 23 5.64 15.43 -8.40
N ASP A 24 5.52 14.91 -7.19
CA ASP A 24 6.31 13.81 -6.66
C ASP A 24 5.71 12.43 -6.96
N GLY A 25 4.69 12.36 -7.82
CA GLY A 25 4.02 11.12 -8.23
C GLY A 25 3.04 10.55 -7.20
N ARG A 26 2.79 11.26 -6.08
CA ARG A 26 1.82 10.80 -5.07
C ARG A 26 0.39 11.09 -5.49
N SER A 27 -0.48 10.10 -5.36
CA SER A 27 -1.91 10.30 -5.54
C SER A 27 -2.55 10.89 -4.27
N VAL A 28 -3.39 11.89 -4.43
CA VAL A 28 -4.08 12.59 -3.34
C VAL A 28 -5.55 12.83 -3.70
N MET A 29 -6.36 13.14 -2.69
CA MET A 29 -7.71 13.64 -2.87
C MET A 29 -7.76 15.17 -2.70
N LEU A 30 -8.34 15.86 -3.67
CA LEU A 30 -8.60 17.29 -3.66
C LEU A 30 -10.10 17.54 -3.49
N ALA A 31 -10.52 18.11 -2.37
CA ALA A 31 -11.90 18.50 -2.13
C ALA A 31 -12.05 20.02 -2.06
N ASP A 32 -13.16 20.54 -2.56
CA ASP A 32 -13.42 21.99 -2.47
C ASP A 32 -13.50 22.42 -1.00
N ARG A 33 -12.77 23.48 -0.63
CA ARG A 33 -12.71 23.95 0.77
C ARG A 33 -14.07 24.31 1.35
N ALA A 34 -15.01 24.80 0.55
CA ALA A 34 -16.35 25.11 1.02
C ALA A 34 -17.15 23.83 1.32
N ALA A 35 -16.97 22.79 0.50
CA ALA A 35 -17.65 21.50 0.69
C ALA A 35 -17.19 20.76 1.96
N VAL A 36 -15.93 20.89 2.34
CA VAL A 36 -15.35 20.23 3.53
C VAL A 36 -15.17 21.17 4.72
N ALA A 37 -15.84 22.32 4.72
CA ALA A 37 -15.61 23.36 5.72
C ALA A 37 -15.94 22.93 7.15
N ASP A 38 -16.99 22.12 7.29
CA ASP A 38 -17.55 21.69 8.57
C ASP A 38 -17.03 20.32 8.99
N LEU A 39 -16.07 19.73 8.26
CA LEU A 39 -15.49 18.44 8.65
C LEU A 39 -14.79 18.55 10.01
N PRO A 40 -15.11 17.68 10.99
CA PRO A 40 -14.42 17.68 12.28
C PRO A 40 -12.90 17.46 12.18
N GLY A 41 -12.43 16.87 11.07
CA GLY A 41 -11.02 16.58 10.78
C GLY A 41 -10.08 17.79 10.78
N TRP A 42 -10.58 19.03 10.69
CA TRP A 42 -9.74 20.24 10.81
C TRP A 42 -9.01 20.36 12.15
N THR A 43 -9.54 19.74 13.21
CA THR A 43 -8.93 19.73 14.55
C THR A 43 -8.17 18.44 14.86
N ALA A 44 -8.01 17.55 13.87
CA ALA A 44 -7.50 16.20 14.06
C ALA A 44 -6.05 15.98 13.60
N GLN A 45 -5.30 17.05 13.31
CA GLN A 45 -3.96 16.98 12.69
C GLN A 45 -2.93 16.19 13.51
N ASP A 46 -3.06 16.17 14.84
CA ASP A 46 -2.13 15.44 15.73
C ASP A 46 -2.49 13.95 15.88
N HIS A 47 -3.52 13.46 15.17
CA HIS A 47 -4.03 12.10 15.31
C HIS A 47 -3.86 11.28 14.03
N ALA A 48 -2.89 10.36 14.04
CA ALA A 48 -2.52 9.54 12.87
C ALA A 48 -3.62 8.62 12.30
N HIS A 49 -4.72 8.42 13.03
CA HIS A 49 -5.85 7.56 12.64
C HIS A 49 -7.18 8.31 12.46
N LEU A 50 -7.14 9.64 12.44
CA LEU A 50 -8.25 10.49 12.02
C LEU A 50 -7.91 11.14 10.68
N LEU A 51 -8.89 11.29 9.80
CA LEU A 51 -8.67 12.05 8.57
C LEU A 51 -8.52 13.53 8.90
N ALA A 52 -7.37 14.10 8.53
CA ALA A 52 -7.10 15.53 8.62
C ALA A 52 -6.63 16.10 7.28
N PRO A 53 -6.91 17.38 6.98
CA PRO A 53 -6.29 18.10 5.89
C PRO A 53 -4.76 18.08 5.96
N VAL A 54 -4.11 17.73 4.86
CA VAL A 54 -2.64 17.72 4.73
C VAL A 54 -2.12 19.07 4.24
N ASP A 55 -2.81 19.67 3.27
CA ASP A 55 -2.42 20.94 2.67
C ASP A 55 -3.63 21.66 2.05
N ILE A 56 -3.46 22.91 1.62
CA ILE A 56 -4.47 23.71 0.92
C ILE A 56 -3.85 24.32 -0.34
N VAL A 57 -4.47 24.03 -1.49
CA VAL A 57 -4.01 24.47 -2.81
C VAL A 57 -4.92 25.59 -3.31
N ARG A 58 -4.31 26.67 -3.78
CA ARG A 58 -5.04 27.77 -4.41
C ARG A 58 -5.44 27.42 -5.84
N ARG A 59 -6.67 27.74 -6.19
CA ARG A 59 -7.19 27.77 -7.56
C ARG A 59 -7.58 29.20 -7.95
N SER A 60 -7.80 29.43 -9.24
CA SER A 60 -8.27 30.73 -9.75
C SER A 60 -9.66 31.12 -9.22
N ASP A 61 -10.47 30.14 -8.82
CA ASP A 61 -11.87 30.28 -8.40
C ASP A 61 -12.13 29.86 -6.95
N GLY A 62 -11.09 29.47 -6.18
CA GLY A 62 -11.28 28.96 -4.82
C GLY A 62 -10.03 28.28 -4.25
N HIS A 63 -10.25 27.36 -3.33
CA HIS A 63 -9.19 26.55 -2.72
C HIS A 63 -9.62 25.08 -2.69
N ASP A 64 -8.69 24.20 -3.05
CA ASP A 64 -8.82 22.77 -2.78
C ASP A 64 -8.10 22.44 -1.47
N VAL A 65 -8.66 21.53 -0.70
CA VAL A 65 -8.04 20.91 0.46
C VAL A 65 -7.48 19.56 0.03
N VAL A 66 -6.22 19.32 0.39
CA VAL A 66 -5.50 18.07 0.09
C VAL A 66 -5.70 17.09 1.22
N PHE A 67 -6.15 15.89 0.90
CA PHE A 67 -6.27 14.75 1.79
C PHE A 67 -5.44 13.57 1.25
N PRO A 68 -5.04 12.62 2.12
CA PRO A 68 -4.52 11.33 1.67
C PRO A 68 -5.51 10.66 0.71
N LEU A 69 -5.02 9.86 -0.24
CA LEU A 69 -5.90 9.10 -1.11
C LEU A 69 -6.61 8.01 -0.29
N LEU A 70 -7.93 8.09 -0.20
CA LEU A 70 -8.77 7.04 0.37
C LEU A 70 -9.28 6.14 -0.76
N THR A 71 -9.02 4.84 -0.64
CA THR A 71 -9.24 3.86 -1.71
C THR A 71 -10.57 3.13 -1.58
N GLU A 72 -10.88 2.62 -0.39
CA GLU A 72 -12.14 1.92 -0.07
C GLU A 72 -12.47 2.05 1.42
N SER A 73 -13.73 1.79 1.79
CA SER A 73 -14.08 1.71 3.21
C SER A 73 -13.62 0.39 3.82
N VAL A 74 -13.25 0.39 5.11
CA VAL A 74 -12.81 -0.85 5.80
C VAL A 74 -13.92 -1.92 5.78
N THR A 75 -15.19 -1.50 5.77
CA THR A 75 -16.31 -2.43 5.60
C THR A 75 -16.27 -3.12 4.25
N GLN A 76 -16.04 -2.36 3.17
CA GLN A 76 -15.89 -2.92 1.81
C GLN A 76 -14.67 -3.83 1.71
N PHE A 77 -13.55 -3.44 2.33
CA PHE A 77 -12.33 -4.25 2.39
C PHE A 77 -12.58 -5.62 3.04
N LEU A 78 -13.19 -5.65 4.23
CA LEU A 78 -13.49 -6.90 4.94
C LEU A 78 -14.46 -7.78 4.13
N GLN A 79 -15.52 -7.18 3.56
CA GLN A 79 -16.48 -7.90 2.73
C GLN A 79 -15.80 -8.51 1.49
N ARG A 80 -14.96 -7.73 0.81
CA ARG A 80 -14.21 -8.17 -0.38
C ARG A 80 -13.25 -9.32 -0.06
N ARG A 81 -12.59 -9.29 1.10
CA ARG A 81 -11.72 -10.36 1.60
C ARG A 81 -12.50 -11.64 1.88
N GLU A 82 -13.66 -11.53 2.51
CA GLU A 82 -14.55 -12.65 2.79
C GLU A 82 -15.10 -13.27 1.49
N ASP A 83 -15.61 -12.45 0.57
CA ASP A 83 -16.13 -12.89 -0.73
C ASP A 83 -15.07 -13.59 -1.59
N ALA A 84 -13.80 -13.19 -1.45
CA ALA A 84 -12.66 -13.82 -2.10
C ALA A 84 -12.18 -15.12 -1.42
N GLY A 85 -12.79 -15.51 -0.29
CA GLY A 85 -12.38 -16.68 0.50
C GLY A 85 -11.03 -16.52 1.19
N ALA A 86 -10.59 -15.29 1.41
CA ALA A 86 -9.34 -14.94 2.06
C ALA A 86 -9.62 -13.90 3.16
N PRO A 87 -10.30 -14.30 4.26
CA PRO A 87 -10.55 -13.41 5.38
C PRO A 87 -9.25 -12.87 5.98
N VAL A 88 -9.36 -11.77 6.73
CA VAL A 88 -8.20 -11.16 7.39
C VAL A 88 -7.48 -12.13 8.31
N THR A 89 -6.14 -12.12 8.27
CA THR A 89 -5.32 -12.91 9.19
C THR A 89 -5.39 -12.34 10.60
N GLY A 90 -4.88 -13.10 11.58
CA GLY A 90 -4.75 -12.58 12.94
C GLY A 90 -3.86 -11.33 13.02
N GLY A 91 -2.78 -11.27 12.24
CA GLY A 91 -1.89 -10.11 12.20
C GLY A 91 -2.51 -8.89 11.52
N GLU A 92 -3.23 -9.09 10.42
CA GLU A 92 -4.02 -8.02 9.76
C GLU A 92 -5.11 -7.48 10.71
N ALA A 93 -5.78 -8.38 11.44
CA ALA A 93 -6.79 -8.00 12.43
C ALA A 93 -6.19 -7.20 13.60
N VAL A 94 -4.96 -7.50 14.06
CA VAL A 94 -4.25 -6.68 15.06
C VAL A 94 -3.97 -5.29 14.50
N THR A 95 -3.46 -5.17 13.28
CA THR A 95 -3.19 -3.88 12.62
C THR A 95 -4.45 -3.02 12.49
N LEU A 96 -5.56 -3.62 12.06
CA LEU A 96 -6.87 -2.95 11.98
C LEU A 96 -7.36 -2.54 13.37
N ALA A 97 -7.35 -3.45 14.34
CA ALA A 97 -7.88 -3.21 15.67
C ALA A 97 -7.12 -2.10 16.42
N VAL A 98 -5.78 -2.08 16.34
CA VAL A 98 -4.97 -1.01 16.95
C VAL A 98 -5.31 0.34 16.31
N SER A 99 -5.41 0.39 14.98
CA SER A 99 -5.79 1.62 14.27
C SER A 99 -7.18 2.09 14.69
N ILE A 100 -8.14 1.16 14.82
CA ILE A 100 -9.51 1.42 15.25
C ILE A 100 -9.54 1.99 16.67
N VAL A 101 -8.88 1.33 17.62
CA VAL A 101 -8.80 1.76 19.02
C VAL A 101 -8.19 3.17 19.10
N ARG A 102 -7.08 3.43 18.41
CA ARG A 102 -6.41 4.74 18.45
C ARG A 102 -7.26 5.86 17.87
N GLY A 103 -7.85 5.65 16.69
CA GLY A 103 -8.70 6.67 16.08
C GLY A 103 -10.01 6.87 16.84
N LEU A 104 -10.62 5.80 17.37
CA LEU A 104 -11.81 5.92 18.21
C LEU A 104 -11.51 6.66 19.51
N SER A 105 -10.40 6.35 20.19
CA SER A 105 -9.99 7.04 21.42
C SER A 105 -9.86 8.55 21.17
N ALA A 106 -9.15 8.95 20.11
CA ALA A 106 -9.02 10.35 19.69
C ALA A 106 -10.36 11.01 19.31
N SER A 107 -11.27 10.26 18.69
CA SER A 107 -12.62 10.75 18.36
C SER A 107 -13.45 10.98 19.62
N LEU A 108 -13.46 10.03 20.56
CA LEU A 108 -14.21 10.11 21.82
C LEU A 108 -13.76 11.27 22.72
N GLU A 109 -12.46 11.58 22.75
CA GLU A 109 -11.92 12.74 23.48
C GLU A 109 -12.49 14.08 22.97
N ARG A 110 -12.87 14.13 21.70
CA ARG A 110 -13.38 15.34 21.03
C ARG A 110 -14.90 15.39 20.97
N ASN A 111 -15.55 14.28 20.61
CA ASN A 111 -17.00 14.17 20.48
C ASN A 111 -17.47 12.70 20.51
N GLU A 112 -18.08 12.29 21.62
CA GLU A 112 -18.62 10.93 21.83
C GLU A 112 -19.67 10.51 20.77
N CYS A 113 -20.41 11.47 20.23
CA CYS A 113 -21.49 11.24 19.27
C CYS A 113 -21.10 11.58 17.82
N ALA A 114 -19.80 11.69 17.51
CA ALA A 114 -19.37 11.94 16.14
C ALA A 114 -19.86 10.83 15.21
N GLU A 115 -20.51 11.19 14.11
CA GLU A 115 -20.69 10.28 12.98
C GLU A 115 -19.34 10.03 12.31
N GLY A 116 -19.12 8.80 11.86
CA GLY A 116 -17.90 8.52 11.13
C GLY A 116 -17.85 7.15 10.47
N GLU A 117 -16.99 7.05 9.47
CA GLU A 117 -16.73 5.83 8.72
C GLU A 117 -15.23 5.58 8.63
N TRP A 118 -14.83 4.31 8.68
CA TRP A 118 -13.43 3.90 8.53
C TRP A 118 -13.09 3.66 7.06
N TRP A 119 -12.01 4.29 6.61
CA TRP A 119 -11.48 4.21 5.25
C TRP A 119 -10.04 3.74 5.26
N LEU A 120 -9.60 3.10 4.16
CA LEU A 120 -8.21 2.75 3.93
C LEU A 120 -7.58 3.79 3.01
N THR A 121 -6.35 4.16 3.32
CA THR A 121 -5.47 4.85 2.38
C THR A 121 -4.93 3.90 1.31
N ASP A 122 -4.23 4.43 0.32
CA ASP A 122 -3.49 3.65 -0.68
C ASP A 122 -2.33 2.83 -0.08
N ASP A 123 -1.70 3.30 1.00
CA ASP A 123 -0.71 2.53 1.77
C ASP A 123 -1.32 1.54 2.78
N GLY A 124 -2.65 1.38 2.78
CA GLY A 124 -3.37 0.43 3.64
C GLY A 124 -3.51 0.86 5.10
N ARG A 125 -3.35 2.16 5.39
CA ARG A 125 -3.59 2.73 6.71
C ARG A 125 -5.09 2.95 6.95
N PRO A 126 -5.66 2.41 8.04
CA PRO A 126 -7.03 2.74 8.43
C PRO A 126 -7.11 4.14 9.05
N LEU A 127 -8.03 4.95 8.52
CA LEU A 127 -8.36 6.29 9.00
C LEU A 127 -9.86 6.39 9.28
N LEU A 128 -10.24 6.95 10.42
CA LEU A 128 -11.61 7.35 10.72
C LEU A 128 -11.89 8.71 10.08
N VAL A 129 -12.88 8.76 9.19
CA VAL A 129 -13.40 9.99 8.61
C VAL A 129 -14.63 10.39 9.42
N GLU A 130 -14.56 11.51 10.11
CA GLU A 130 -15.68 12.02 10.92
C GLU A 130 -16.58 12.96 10.12
N GLY A 131 -17.86 13.04 10.50
CA GLY A 131 -18.87 13.84 9.82
C GLY A 131 -19.37 13.23 8.52
N VAL A 132 -19.09 11.94 8.29
CA VAL A 132 -19.57 11.16 7.14
C VAL A 132 -20.18 9.84 7.61
N GLY A 133 -20.92 9.20 6.72
CA GLY A 133 -21.62 7.95 7.01
C GLY A 133 -22.98 8.16 7.68
N HIS A 134 -23.50 7.09 8.28
CA HIS A 134 -24.80 7.08 8.96
C HIS A 134 -24.74 6.51 10.38
N GLU A 135 -23.56 6.01 10.78
CA GLU A 135 -23.31 5.41 12.09
C GLU A 135 -22.41 6.34 12.90
N THR A 136 -22.54 6.30 14.22
CA THR A 136 -21.56 6.94 15.09
C THR A 136 -20.20 6.23 14.96
N ALA A 137 -19.10 6.96 15.15
CA ALA A 137 -17.75 6.41 15.11
C ALA A 137 -17.59 5.21 16.07
N ARG A 138 -18.24 5.26 17.24
CA ARG A 138 -18.28 4.16 18.21
C ARG A 138 -19.00 2.91 17.68
N GLU A 139 -20.11 3.09 16.96
CA GLU A 139 -20.88 1.99 16.37
C GLU A 139 -20.16 1.39 15.16
N ALA A 140 -19.62 2.23 14.27
CA ALA A 140 -18.83 1.81 13.12
C ALA A 140 -17.59 1.01 13.57
N SER A 141 -16.88 1.49 14.60
CA SER A 141 -15.72 0.81 15.18
C SER A 141 -16.09 -0.53 15.82
N ALA A 142 -17.14 -0.55 16.63
CA ALA A 142 -17.60 -1.77 17.29
C ALA A 142 -18.05 -2.83 16.29
N ARG A 143 -18.72 -2.42 15.21
CA ARG A 143 -19.14 -3.32 14.14
C ARG A 143 -17.93 -3.98 13.48
N LEU A 144 -16.91 -3.20 13.09
CA LEU A 144 -15.70 -3.74 12.46
C LEU A 144 -14.93 -4.69 13.39
N LEU A 145 -14.76 -4.33 14.67
CA LEU A 145 -14.15 -5.20 15.68
C LEU A 145 -14.94 -6.50 15.86
N GLY A 146 -16.28 -6.41 15.88
CA GLY A 146 -17.16 -7.58 15.95
C GLY A 146 -17.04 -8.49 14.72
N THR A 147 -17.04 -7.93 13.51
CA THR A 147 -16.85 -8.70 12.26
C THR A 147 -15.52 -9.45 12.24
N MET A 148 -14.43 -8.81 12.68
CA MET A 148 -13.13 -9.49 12.80
C MET A 148 -13.15 -10.58 13.88
N ALA A 149 -13.84 -10.36 15.00
CA ALA A 149 -13.99 -11.37 16.05
C ALA A 149 -14.75 -12.62 15.58
N GLU A 150 -15.80 -12.43 14.79
CA GLU A 150 -16.59 -13.51 14.17
C GLU A 150 -15.76 -14.35 13.19
N SER A 151 -14.81 -13.71 12.49
CA SER A 151 -13.88 -14.35 11.56
C SER A 151 -12.77 -15.14 12.26
N LEU A 152 -12.55 -14.90 13.56
CA LEU A 152 -11.50 -15.52 14.38
C LEU A 152 -12.08 -16.29 15.58
N PRO A 153 -13.05 -17.21 15.38
CA PRO A 153 -13.80 -17.81 16.48
C PRO A 153 -12.89 -18.68 17.36
N ARG A 154 -13.13 -18.63 18.67
CA ARG A 154 -12.41 -19.42 19.71
C ARG A 154 -10.91 -19.13 19.81
N THR A 155 -10.43 -18.04 19.21
CA THR A 155 -9.07 -17.56 19.40
C THR A 155 -9.01 -16.55 20.56
N ARG A 156 -7.83 -16.38 21.18
CA ARG A 156 -7.62 -15.33 22.18
C ARG A 156 -7.85 -13.94 21.57
N LEU A 157 -7.39 -13.73 20.34
CA LEU A 157 -7.58 -12.48 19.61
C LEU A 157 -9.07 -12.18 19.39
N GLY A 158 -9.86 -13.14 18.92
CA GLY A 158 -11.30 -12.96 18.74
C GLY A 158 -12.04 -12.59 20.03
N ALA A 159 -11.63 -13.15 21.18
CA ALA A 159 -12.18 -12.75 22.47
C ALA A 159 -11.83 -11.30 22.84
N VAL A 160 -10.57 -10.88 22.67
CA VAL A 160 -10.13 -9.49 22.89
C VAL A 160 -10.87 -8.52 21.97
N LEU A 161 -11.01 -8.85 20.68
CA LEU A 161 -11.77 -8.05 19.72
C LEU A 161 -13.25 -7.92 20.11
N SER A 162 -13.87 -8.99 20.62
CA SER A 162 -15.25 -8.95 21.11
C SER A 162 -15.41 -8.00 22.31
N GLU A 163 -14.47 -8.07 23.27
CA GLU A 163 -14.46 -7.18 24.43
C GLU A 163 -14.24 -5.71 24.03
N LEU A 164 -13.39 -5.46 23.03
CA LEU A 164 -13.18 -4.12 22.49
C LEU A 164 -14.39 -3.61 21.72
N ALA A 165 -15.11 -4.48 21.00
CA ALA A 165 -16.37 -4.11 20.35
C ALA A 165 -17.43 -3.68 21.38
N ASP A 166 -17.51 -4.39 22.52
CA ASP A 166 -18.37 -4.00 23.63
C ASP A 166 -17.96 -2.66 24.27
N ALA A 167 -16.66 -2.44 24.49
CA ALA A 167 -16.12 -1.20 25.04
C ALA A 167 -16.36 -0.01 24.10
N ALA A 168 -16.12 -0.19 22.80
CA ALA A 168 -16.43 0.79 21.77
C ALA A 168 -17.90 1.18 21.80
N ARG A 169 -18.83 0.22 21.79
CA ARG A 169 -20.28 0.50 21.88
C ARG A 169 -20.66 1.35 23.10
N GLN A 170 -20.00 1.12 24.22
CA GLN A 170 -20.25 1.80 25.50
C GLN A 170 -19.52 3.15 25.63
N ALA A 171 -18.74 3.55 24.61
CA ALA A 171 -17.86 4.72 24.67
C ALA A 171 -16.95 4.73 25.91
N ASP A 172 -16.52 3.54 26.34
CA ASP A 172 -15.69 3.38 27.54
C ASP A 172 -14.23 3.69 27.21
N ALA A 173 -13.88 4.98 27.19
CA ALA A 173 -12.54 5.46 26.86
C ALA A 173 -11.45 4.86 27.77
N ALA A 174 -11.77 4.53 29.03
CA ALA A 174 -10.83 3.90 29.94
C ALA A 174 -10.46 2.46 29.52
N ARG A 175 -11.33 1.78 28.76
CA ARG A 175 -11.05 0.45 28.20
C ARG A 175 -10.49 0.49 26.78
N ILE A 176 -10.50 1.66 26.14
CA ILE A 176 -9.93 1.94 24.81
C ILE A 176 -8.65 2.77 25.02
N ASP A 177 -7.77 2.25 25.87
CA ASP A 177 -6.55 2.91 26.30
C ASP A 177 -5.30 2.12 25.89
N ALA A 178 -4.12 2.53 26.35
CA ALA A 178 -2.87 1.87 26.00
C ALA A 178 -2.80 0.40 26.46
N GLU A 179 -3.52 -0.02 27.50
CA GLU A 179 -3.48 -1.39 28.00
C GLU A 179 -4.17 -2.36 27.03
N CYS A 180 -5.18 -1.89 26.27
CA CYS A 180 -5.82 -2.74 25.28
C CYS A 180 -4.94 -3.00 24.05
N GLU A 181 -4.06 -2.06 23.68
CA GLU A 181 -3.05 -2.30 22.63
C GLU A 181 -2.08 -3.41 23.04
N ASP A 182 -1.59 -3.39 24.28
CA ASP A 182 -0.74 -4.46 24.83
C ASP A 182 -1.45 -5.83 24.78
N ALA A 183 -2.78 -5.86 24.99
CA ALA A 183 -3.56 -7.08 24.88
C ALA A 183 -3.65 -7.59 23.42
N LEU A 184 -3.80 -6.69 22.44
CA LEU A 184 -3.81 -7.01 21.01
C LEU A 184 -2.45 -7.56 20.56
N PHE A 185 -1.35 -6.86 20.86
CA PHE A 185 0.01 -7.32 20.54
C PHE A 185 0.41 -8.60 21.28
N GLY A 186 -0.19 -8.86 22.44
CA GLY A 186 -0.03 -10.11 23.16
C GLY A 186 -0.71 -11.33 22.51
N CYS A 187 -1.52 -11.13 21.46
CA CYS A 187 -2.26 -12.18 20.76
C CYS A 187 -1.60 -12.61 19.44
N ALA A 188 -1.10 -11.66 18.65
CA ALA A 188 -0.42 -11.90 17.38
C ALA A 188 0.49 -10.71 17.03
N ASP A 189 1.52 -10.97 16.22
CA ASP A 189 2.35 -9.90 15.65
C ASP A 189 1.55 -9.15 14.56
N PRO A 190 1.64 -7.81 14.48
CA PRO A 190 0.94 -7.03 13.46
C PRO A 190 1.48 -7.34 12.06
N GLU A 191 0.58 -7.53 11.11
CA GLU A 191 0.90 -7.75 9.69
C GLU A 191 0.33 -6.61 8.82
N PRO A 192 0.99 -6.24 7.70
CA PRO A 192 0.45 -5.26 6.77
C PRO A 192 -0.84 -5.76 6.12
N LEU A 193 -1.77 -4.85 5.86
CA LEU A 193 -3.02 -5.19 5.18
C LEU A 193 -2.76 -5.49 3.71
N LEU A 194 -3.20 -6.66 3.24
CA LEU A 194 -3.15 -7.00 1.83
C LEU A 194 -4.34 -6.35 1.09
N THR A 195 -4.16 -5.09 0.72
CA THR A 195 -5.17 -4.28 0.02
C THR A 195 -5.43 -4.79 -1.40
N GLU A 196 -4.42 -5.33 -2.07
CA GLU A 196 -4.55 -6.00 -3.37
C GLU A 196 -4.94 -7.47 -3.20
N VAL A 197 -6.19 -7.80 -3.53
CA VAL A 197 -6.60 -9.20 -3.67
C VAL A 197 -6.50 -9.60 -5.13
N LEU A 198 -5.39 -10.25 -5.47
CA LEU A 198 -5.18 -10.90 -6.77
C LEU A 198 -6.05 -12.17 -6.88
N GLY A 199 -7.33 -12.03 -7.25
CA GLY A 199 -8.21 -13.11 -7.73
C GLY A 199 -8.46 -14.33 -6.80
N PRO A 200 -9.39 -15.24 -7.16
CA PRO A 200 -9.84 -16.30 -6.24
C PRO A 200 -8.80 -17.41 -6.08
N ARG A 201 -8.40 -17.69 -4.84
CA ARG A 201 -7.45 -18.76 -4.52
C ARG A 201 -8.17 -20.04 -4.08
N ARG A 202 -8.36 -21.00 -5.01
CA ARG A 202 -8.47 -22.42 -4.66
C ARG A 202 -7.08 -23.04 -4.58
N ALA A 203 -6.91 -23.99 -3.66
CA ALA A 203 -5.71 -24.77 -3.34
C ALA A 203 -4.67 -24.12 -2.38
N ARG A 204 -5.01 -24.17 -1.09
CA ARG A 204 -4.06 -24.49 -0.01
C ARG A 204 -4.63 -25.62 0.84
N HIS A 205 -4.68 -26.80 0.25
CA HIS A 205 -4.52 -28.03 1.00
C HIS A 205 -3.41 -28.78 0.28
N LEU A 206 -2.44 -29.30 1.04
CA LEU A 206 -1.18 -29.94 0.61
C LEU A 206 0.03 -28.98 0.55
N ALA A 207 0.67 -28.77 1.70
CA ALA A 207 2.10 -29.03 1.93
C ALA A 207 2.57 -28.38 3.25
N THR A 208 2.39 -29.11 4.35
CA THR A 208 3.26 -28.98 5.52
C THR A 208 4.58 -29.70 5.23
N THR A 209 5.65 -28.95 4.97
CA THR A 209 7.01 -29.37 5.32
C THR A 209 7.90 -28.15 5.44
N SER A 210 8.52 -27.99 6.61
CA SER A 210 9.58 -27.04 6.88
C SER A 210 10.77 -27.28 5.95
N GLU A 211 11.37 -26.22 5.43
CA GLU A 211 12.82 -26.18 5.21
C GLU A 211 13.34 -24.73 5.19
N THR A 212 14.50 -24.58 5.82
CA THR A 212 15.20 -23.36 6.18
C THR A 212 16.12 -22.93 5.05
N GLY A 213 16.15 -21.64 4.66
CA GLY A 213 17.26 -21.17 3.81
C GLY A 213 17.07 -19.85 3.06
N GLN A 214 17.73 -18.82 3.59
CA GLN A 214 18.45 -17.73 2.90
C GLN A 214 17.70 -16.51 2.31
N ALA A 215 17.77 -15.46 3.14
CA ALA A 215 17.72 -14.04 2.85
C ALA A 215 18.50 -13.62 1.58
N THR A 216 17.78 -13.27 0.52
CA THR A 216 18.27 -12.42 -0.60
C THR A 216 17.15 -11.58 -1.23
N SER A 217 16.08 -11.27 -0.50
CA SER A 217 14.97 -10.42 -1.01
C SER A 217 14.59 -9.23 -0.11
N GLU A 218 15.31 -9.00 0.98
CA GLU A 218 14.94 -7.93 1.91
C GLU A 218 15.41 -6.54 1.43
N ARG A 219 16.61 -6.43 0.83
CA ARG A 219 17.19 -5.12 0.48
C ARG A 219 16.39 -4.30 -0.56
N SER A 220 15.65 -4.95 -1.46
CA SER A 220 14.87 -4.26 -2.51
C SER A 220 13.52 -3.73 -2.01
N LEU A 221 12.92 -4.38 -1.01
CA LEU A 221 11.67 -3.93 -0.38
C LEU A 221 11.96 -2.80 0.62
N TRP A 222 13.07 -2.89 1.34
CA TRP A 222 13.55 -1.80 2.22
C TRP A 222 13.92 -0.53 1.45
N GLN A 223 14.44 -0.63 0.23
CA GLN A 223 14.77 0.55 -0.59
C GLN A 223 13.53 1.28 -1.14
N ARG A 224 12.40 0.59 -1.34
CA ARG A 224 11.12 1.22 -1.70
C ARG A 224 10.40 1.83 -0.50
N LEU A 225 10.52 1.23 0.68
CA LEU A 225 10.08 1.83 1.96
C LEU A 225 10.93 3.04 2.35
N ALA A 226 12.26 2.99 2.13
CA ALA A 226 13.17 4.07 2.50
C ALA A 226 12.97 5.37 1.69
N PHE A 227 12.36 5.31 0.50
CA PHE A 227 12.07 6.50 -0.30
C PHE A 227 10.78 7.23 0.13
N HIS A 228 9.95 6.60 0.97
CA HIS A 228 8.69 7.17 1.49
C HIS A 228 8.68 7.34 3.02
N MET A 229 9.82 7.09 3.68
CA MET A 229 9.99 7.22 5.12
C MET A 229 11.07 8.25 5.43
N ASP A 230 10.81 9.55 5.19
CA ASP A 230 11.64 10.59 5.83
C ASP A 230 10.84 11.87 6.15
N ALA A 231 10.46 11.97 7.44
CA ALA A 231 10.25 13.16 8.29
C ALA A 231 9.48 12.74 9.57
N ASP A 232 8.38 12.00 9.45
CA ASP A 232 7.50 11.63 10.59
C ASP A 232 7.92 10.36 11.36
N LEU A 233 8.83 9.56 10.79
CA LEU A 233 9.38 8.39 11.49
C LEU A 233 10.41 8.80 12.55
N ALA A 234 11.05 9.97 12.41
CA ALA A 234 12.02 10.45 13.40
C ALA A 234 11.35 10.71 14.77
N ASP A 235 10.10 11.18 14.78
CA ASP A 235 9.34 11.40 16.00
C ASP A 235 8.71 10.09 16.52
N THR A 236 8.20 9.23 15.63
CA THR A 236 7.55 7.96 16.03
C THR A 236 8.54 6.88 16.52
N ALA A 237 9.74 6.82 15.94
CA ALA A 237 10.80 5.91 16.40
C ALA A 237 11.36 6.33 17.77
N SER A 238 11.30 7.62 18.09
CA SER A 238 11.77 8.17 19.37
C SER A 238 10.95 7.65 20.55
N ASP A 239 9.63 7.54 20.40
CA ASP A 239 8.74 7.05 21.46
C ASP A 239 8.77 5.53 21.64
N ALA A 240 8.89 4.77 20.56
CA ALA A 240 9.10 3.32 20.61
C ALA A 240 10.43 2.96 21.29
N VAL A 241 11.50 3.70 20.99
CA VAL A 241 12.80 3.55 21.64
C VAL A 241 12.72 3.97 23.12
N HIS A 242 12.00 5.04 23.46
CA HIS A 242 11.80 5.44 24.85
C HIS A 242 10.95 4.45 25.67
N ALA A 243 9.96 3.79 25.07
CA ALA A 243 9.16 2.74 25.70
C ALA A 243 9.97 1.46 25.97
N ILE A 244 10.80 1.04 25.00
CA ILE A 244 11.72 -0.10 25.15
C ILE A 244 12.80 0.19 26.21
N VAL A 245 13.35 1.41 26.23
CA VAL A 245 14.33 1.85 27.24
C VAL A 245 13.70 1.89 28.65
N ARG A 246 12.41 2.24 28.79
CA ARG A 246 11.70 2.14 30.08
C ARG A 246 11.45 0.70 30.52
N ARG A 247 11.18 -0.22 29.58
CA ARG A 247 11.01 -1.66 29.86
C ARG A 247 12.30 -2.32 30.34
N ILE A 248 13.45 -1.93 29.77
CA ILE A 248 14.77 -2.40 30.20
C ILE A 248 15.12 -1.87 31.60
N ARG A 249 14.69 -0.65 31.96
CA ARG A 249 14.94 -0.05 33.28
C ARG A 249 14.05 -0.60 34.40
N ARG A 250 12.99 -1.36 34.11
CA ARG A 250 12.03 -1.86 35.12
C ARG A 250 12.11 -3.36 35.41
N SER A 251 13.08 -4.10 34.84
CA SER A 251 13.27 -5.53 35.18
C SER A 251 14.02 -5.73 36.52
N PRO A 252 13.53 -6.58 37.44
CA PRO A 252 14.09 -6.71 38.80
C PRO A 252 15.38 -7.55 38.89
N SER A 253 15.96 -8.04 37.79
CA SER A 253 17.22 -8.80 37.83
C SER A 253 18.42 -7.99 37.31
N ARG A 254 18.86 -7.02 38.12
CA ARG A 254 20.00 -6.11 37.84
C ARG A 254 21.27 -6.84 37.34
N ARG A 255 21.48 -8.10 37.73
CA ARG A 255 22.67 -8.88 37.34
C ARG A 255 22.61 -9.44 35.93
N ARG A 256 21.43 -9.75 35.38
CA ARG A 256 21.30 -10.29 34.00
C ARG A 256 21.28 -9.17 32.96
N ALA A 257 20.71 -8.01 33.28
CA ALA A 257 20.70 -6.84 32.40
C ALA A 257 22.11 -6.27 32.15
N ILE A 258 22.99 -6.28 33.16
CA ILE A 258 24.38 -5.81 33.01
C ILE A 258 25.19 -6.73 32.10
N VAL A 259 25.00 -8.05 32.20
CA VAL A 259 25.72 -9.01 31.34
C VAL A 259 25.31 -8.85 29.88
N ILE A 260 24.01 -8.69 29.59
CA ILE A 260 23.51 -8.49 28.23
C ILE A 260 24.01 -7.16 27.66
N ALA A 261 24.02 -6.07 28.45
CA ALA A 261 24.54 -4.78 28.02
C ALA A 261 26.04 -4.81 27.68
N VAL A 262 26.84 -5.53 28.47
CA VAL A 262 28.29 -5.70 28.20
C VAL A 262 28.52 -6.51 26.93
N VAL A 263 27.71 -7.55 26.68
CA VAL A 263 27.81 -8.36 25.45
C VAL A 263 27.46 -7.55 24.20
N ILE A 264 26.39 -6.73 24.26
CA ILE A 264 25.99 -5.88 23.14
C ILE A 264 27.04 -4.79 22.88
N ALA A 265 27.55 -4.12 23.93
CA ALA A 265 28.61 -3.13 23.79
C ALA A 265 29.91 -3.74 23.21
N GLY A 266 30.24 -4.98 23.60
CA GLY A 266 31.37 -5.73 23.03
C GLY A 266 31.17 -6.07 21.55
N LEU A 267 29.96 -6.46 21.14
CA LEU A 267 29.63 -6.75 19.74
C LEU A 267 29.68 -5.49 18.86
N ILE A 268 29.21 -4.35 19.36
CA ILE A 268 29.27 -3.06 18.64
C ILE A 268 30.73 -2.59 18.50
N ALA A 269 31.52 -2.71 19.56
CA ALA A 269 32.94 -2.35 19.51
C ALA A 269 33.73 -3.27 18.55
N ALA A 270 33.43 -4.58 18.53
CA ALA A 270 34.05 -5.52 17.61
C ALA A 270 33.63 -5.27 16.15
N ALA A 271 32.36 -4.92 15.91
CA ALA A 271 31.86 -4.56 14.57
C ALA A 271 32.45 -3.23 14.08
N GLY A 272 32.64 -2.25 14.97
CA GLY A 272 33.28 -0.97 14.64
C GLY A 272 34.78 -1.09 14.34
N MET A 273 35.46 -2.07 14.94
CA MET A 273 36.88 -2.36 14.66
C MET A 273 37.09 -3.17 13.38
N LEU A 274 36.05 -3.83 12.86
CA LEU A 274 36.13 -4.63 11.63
C LEU A 274 35.65 -3.85 10.39
N TRP A 275 35.25 -2.59 10.56
CA TRP A 275 34.87 -1.74 9.44
C TRP A 275 36.12 -1.19 8.75
N PRO A 276 36.27 -1.35 7.43
CA PRO A 276 37.43 -0.82 6.71
C PRO A 276 37.39 0.71 6.78
N THR A 277 38.42 1.31 7.37
CA THR A 277 38.65 2.75 7.26
C THR A 277 39.36 3.01 5.94
N ASP A 278 38.61 3.40 4.91
CA ASP A 278 39.20 4.09 3.77
C ASP A 278 39.74 5.43 4.29
N GLY A 279 41.06 5.53 4.29
CA GLY A 279 41.79 6.68 4.81
C GLY A 279 41.52 7.92 3.96
N ALA A 280 40.79 8.87 4.53
CA ALA A 280 40.92 10.27 4.21
C ALA A 280 41.30 11.00 5.49
N ASP A 281 42.54 11.50 5.53
CA ASP A 281 43.07 12.32 6.61
C ASP A 281 42.16 13.52 6.87
N ILE A 282 41.43 13.51 7.98
CA ILE A 282 40.77 14.70 8.51
C ILE A 282 41.68 15.29 9.58
N THR A 283 42.46 16.30 9.18
CA THR A 283 43.15 17.19 10.10
C THR A 283 42.13 18.23 10.60
N PRO A 284 41.92 18.41 11.91
CA PRO A 284 40.99 19.42 12.41
C PRO A 284 41.64 20.81 12.37
N GLY A 285 41.10 21.70 11.54
CA GLY A 285 41.55 23.09 11.39
C GLY A 285 40.38 24.07 11.46
N ALA A 286 40.46 25.00 12.39
CA ALA A 286 39.42 25.91 12.84
C ALA A 286 38.90 26.92 11.78
N ALA A 287 37.63 27.29 11.90
CA ALA A 287 37.06 28.56 11.42
C ALA A 287 37.57 29.75 12.30
N PRO A 288 37.36 31.04 11.95
CA PRO A 288 36.45 31.62 10.93
C PRO A 288 37.00 32.81 10.12
N ALA A 289 36.29 33.24 9.06
CA ALA A 289 35.97 34.66 8.79
C ALA A 289 35.21 34.87 7.46
N GLN A 290 34.32 35.87 7.50
CA GLN A 290 33.54 36.47 6.42
C GLN A 290 34.39 36.99 5.25
N GLN A 291 33.83 37.00 4.03
CA GLN A 291 33.72 38.23 3.21
C GLN A 291 32.81 38.03 1.98
N SER A 292 31.95 39.02 1.77
CA SER A 292 31.23 39.29 0.52
C SER A 292 32.16 39.58 -0.65
N SER A 293 31.76 39.17 -1.86
CA SER A 293 31.72 40.07 -3.02
C SER A 293 30.85 39.51 -4.13
N ALA A 294 29.99 40.38 -4.64
CA ALA A 294 29.23 40.23 -5.87
C ALA A 294 30.13 40.48 -7.10
N ALA A 295 29.79 39.87 -8.23
CA ALA A 295 30.05 40.42 -9.56
C ALA A 295 29.08 39.83 -10.58
N ASP A 296 28.59 40.73 -11.42
CA ASP A 296 27.54 40.61 -12.43
C ASP A 296 27.93 39.88 -13.73
N ALA A 297 26.86 39.61 -14.49
CA ALA A 297 26.71 39.80 -15.94
C ALA A 297 26.94 38.63 -16.91
N GLU A 298 25.80 38.23 -17.48
CA GLU A 298 25.47 38.20 -18.92
C GLU A 298 26.06 37.13 -19.84
N GLY A 299 25.13 36.45 -20.52
CA GLY A 299 25.10 36.45 -21.98
C GLY A 299 25.53 35.16 -22.66
N GLY A 300 24.56 34.40 -23.15
CA GLY A 300 24.83 33.24 -24.01
C GLY A 300 23.57 32.61 -24.60
N VAL A 301 22.85 33.35 -25.44
CA VAL A 301 21.81 32.82 -26.32
C VAL A 301 22.47 32.13 -27.52
N ASN A 302 22.05 30.91 -27.86
CA ASN A 302 21.98 30.43 -29.25
C ASN A 302 21.13 29.14 -29.37
N PRO A 303 20.66 28.77 -30.58
CA PRO A 303 19.25 28.41 -30.80
C PRO A 303 19.04 27.01 -31.43
N SER A 304 17.76 26.66 -31.57
CA SER A 304 17.17 25.74 -32.56
C SER A 304 17.60 24.28 -32.62
N GLY A 305 16.59 23.41 -32.61
CA GLY A 305 16.69 22.02 -33.04
C GLY A 305 15.43 21.24 -32.73
N SER A 306 14.36 21.47 -33.51
CA SER A 306 13.20 20.56 -33.56
C SER A 306 13.52 19.31 -34.37
N SER A 307 12.76 18.25 -34.06
CA SER A 307 12.59 16.94 -34.74
C SER A 307 13.34 15.76 -34.10
N PRO A 308 12.84 14.53 -34.25
CA PRO A 308 11.46 14.04 -34.15
C PRO A 308 11.34 12.87 -33.14
N ASP A 309 10.10 12.50 -32.86
CA ASP A 309 9.63 11.29 -32.18
C ASP A 309 10.47 10.04 -32.56
N GLU A 310 11.21 9.49 -31.61
CA GLU A 310 11.88 8.18 -31.71
C GLU A 310 11.41 7.34 -30.52
N PRO A 311 10.85 6.14 -30.73
CA PRO A 311 10.29 5.34 -29.65
C PRO A 311 11.39 4.80 -28.74
N ASP A 312 11.15 4.91 -27.44
CA ASP A 312 12.01 4.42 -26.37
C ASP A 312 12.32 2.91 -26.57
N PRO A 313 13.59 2.50 -26.72
CA PRO A 313 13.96 1.13 -27.09
C PRO A 313 13.64 0.07 -26.02
N ALA A 314 13.31 0.48 -24.78
CA ALA A 314 12.92 -0.45 -23.71
C ALA A 314 11.50 -1.03 -23.90
N THR A 315 10.58 -0.26 -24.49
CA THR A 315 9.17 -0.67 -24.67
C THR A 315 9.01 -1.71 -25.81
N GLY A 316 9.92 -1.69 -26.79
CA GLY A 316 9.87 -2.57 -27.97
C GLY A 316 10.24 -4.03 -27.69
N ASP A 317 11.09 -4.28 -26.70
CA ASP A 317 11.60 -5.63 -26.40
C ASP A 317 10.49 -6.54 -25.80
N ILE A 318 9.67 -6.00 -24.89
CA ILE A 318 8.61 -6.77 -24.22
C ILE A 318 7.42 -7.05 -25.15
N ALA A 319 7.03 -6.11 -26.01
CA ALA A 319 5.98 -6.34 -26.99
C ALA A 319 6.40 -7.41 -28.03
N ALA A 320 7.67 -7.41 -28.42
CA ALA A 320 8.25 -8.45 -29.27
C ALA A 320 8.33 -9.80 -28.55
N ALA A 321 8.79 -9.83 -27.30
CA ALA A 321 8.83 -11.04 -26.47
C ALA A 321 7.43 -11.65 -26.26
N THR A 322 6.42 -10.81 -26.04
CA THR A 322 5.02 -11.24 -25.94
C THR A 322 4.53 -11.86 -27.26
N THR A 323 4.88 -11.24 -28.39
CA THR A 323 4.54 -11.78 -29.72
C THR A 323 5.17 -13.15 -29.94
N GLU A 324 6.44 -13.33 -29.56
CA GLU A 324 7.14 -14.61 -29.67
C GLU A 324 6.56 -15.68 -28.73
N LEU A 325 6.14 -15.32 -27.52
CA LEU A 325 5.44 -16.24 -26.62
C LEU A 325 4.13 -16.75 -27.24
N LEU A 326 3.36 -15.88 -27.90
CA LEU A 326 2.10 -16.27 -28.56
C LEU A 326 2.35 -17.21 -29.74
N ASP A 327 3.40 -16.99 -30.52
CA ASP A 327 3.76 -17.90 -31.62
C ASP A 327 4.19 -19.27 -31.13
N ARG A 328 4.99 -19.30 -30.06
CA ARG A 328 5.37 -20.56 -29.41
C ARG A 328 4.16 -21.28 -28.83
N ARG A 329 3.19 -20.56 -28.25
CA ARG A 329 1.92 -21.13 -27.77
C ARG A 329 1.17 -21.81 -28.92
N LEU A 330 1.00 -21.13 -30.06
CA LEU A 330 0.31 -21.68 -31.23
C LEU A 330 1.01 -22.91 -31.84
N ALA A 331 2.33 -22.98 -31.72
CA ALA A 331 3.13 -24.11 -32.17
C ALA A 331 3.13 -25.30 -31.18
N CYS A 332 2.64 -25.13 -29.95
CA CYS A 332 2.65 -26.19 -28.95
C CYS A 332 1.57 -27.26 -29.21
N GLY A 333 1.99 -28.53 -29.23
CA GLY A 333 1.10 -29.68 -29.38
C GLY A 333 0.79 -30.43 -28.08
N ASP A 334 1.44 -30.08 -26.96
CA ASP A 334 1.27 -30.73 -25.67
C ASP A 334 1.50 -29.78 -24.47
N ILE A 335 1.12 -30.25 -23.27
CA ILE A 335 1.26 -29.51 -22.01
C ILE A 335 2.74 -29.25 -21.65
N ALA A 336 3.64 -30.18 -22.01
CA ALA A 336 5.07 -30.02 -21.72
C ALA A 336 5.66 -28.82 -22.47
N CYS A 337 5.24 -28.59 -23.72
CA CYS A 337 5.59 -27.40 -24.49
C CYS A 337 5.05 -26.13 -23.84
N LEU A 338 3.80 -26.15 -23.37
CA LEU A 338 3.15 -24.99 -22.75
C LEU A 338 3.84 -24.52 -21.46
N THR A 339 4.53 -25.39 -20.71
CA THR A 339 5.31 -24.98 -19.51
C THR A 339 6.38 -23.92 -19.78
N ARG A 340 6.83 -23.81 -21.04
CA ARG A 340 7.83 -22.80 -21.47
C ARG A 340 7.21 -21.49 -21.93
N VAL A 341 5.88 -21.41 -21.98
CA VAL A 341 5.15 -20.29 -22.56
C VAL A 341 4.15 -19.72 -21.56
N LEU A 342 3.45 -20.59 -20.84
CA LEU A 342 2.47 -20.24 -19.81
C LEU A 342 3.08 -20.38 -18.42
N GLU A 343 2.72 -19.50 -17.51
CA GLU A 343 3.05 -19.64 -16.08
C GLU A 343 2.30 -20.84 -15.49
N ASP A 344 1.03 -21.01 -15.89
CA ASP A 344 0.21 -22.17 -15.59
C ASP A 344 -0.20 -22.89 -16.90
N PRO A 345 0.45 -24.01 -17.26
CA PRO A 345 0.15 -24.73 -18.50
C PRO A 345 -1.20 -25.47 -18.48
N ALA A 346 -1.85 -25.59 -17.32
CA ALA A 346 -3.19 -26.16 -17.19
C ALA A 346 -4.30 -25.11 -17.34
N ARG A 347 -3.94 -23.81 -17.40
CA ARG A 347 -4.90 -22.71 -17.55
C ARG A 347 -5.44 -22.65 -18.98
N GLU A 348 -6.76 -22.62 -19.09
CA GLU A 348 -7.45 -22.32 -20.34
C GLU A 348 -7.47 -20.80 -20.54
N LEU A 349 -6.93 -20.34 -21.68
CA LEU A 349 -6.95 -18.93 -22.06
C LEU A 349 -8.14 -18.68 -23.01
N PRO A 350 -8.88 -17.56 -22.86
CA PRO A 350 -9.99 -17.24 -23.75
C PRO A 350 -9.50 -17.15 -25.20
N ALA A 351 -10.24 -17.77 -26.11
CA ALA A 351 -9.94 -17.71 -27.54
C ALA A 351 -10.11 -16.27 -28.06
N GLY A 352 -9.32 -15.87 -29.05
CA GLY A 352 -9.43 -14.53 -29.62
C GLY A 352 -8.19 -14.07 -30.37
N VAL A 353 -7.82 -12.79 -30.19
CA VAL A 353 -6.64 -12.17 -30.81
C VAL A 353 -5.35 -12.93 -30.47
N ILE A 354 -5.28 -13.62 -29.32
CA ILE A 354 -4.15 -14.49 -28.96
C ILE A 354 -3.95 -15.69 -29.89
N ASP A 355 -4.97 -16.06 -30.67
CA ASP A 355 -4.92 -17.18 -31.61
C ASP A 355 -4.67 -16.74 -33.05
N HIS A 356 -4.59 -15.42 -33.31
CA HIS A 356 -4.31 -14.87 -34.63
C HIS A 356 -2.85 -15.08 -35.04
N SER A 357 -2.58 -15.05 -36.35
CA SER A 357 -1.21 -15.08 -36.86
C SER A 357 -0.42 -13.81 -36.46
N PRO A 358 0.92 -13.83 -36.47
CA PRO A 358 1.73 -12.64 -36.18
C PRO A 358 1.35 -11.43 -37.04
N ASP A 359 0.98 -11.67 -38.31
CA ASP A 359 0.65 -10.63 -39.29
C ASP A 359 -0.77 -10.06 -39.07
N ASP A 360 -1.61 -10.74 -38.28
CA ASP A 360 -3.00 -10.38 -38.00
C ASP A 360 -3.22 -9.78 -36.60
N ARG A 361 -2.16 -9.56 -35.83
CA ARG A 361 -2.22 -9.02 -34.47
C ARG A 361 -1.11 -8.02 -34.19
N ARG A 362 -1.38 -7.06 -33.29
CA ARG A 362 -0.39 -6.09 -32.82
C ARG A 362 -0.34 -6.07 -31.30
N ALA A 363 0.84 -6.30 -30.73
CA ALA A 363 1.11 -6.13 -29.31
C ALA A 363 1.56 -4.69 -28.99
N THR A 364 0.98 -4.10 -27.95
CA THR A 364 1.35 -2.78 -27.41
C THR A 364 1.50 -2.88 -25.90
N LEU A 365 2.67 -2.56 -25.36
CA LEU A 365 2.87 -2.50 -23.90
C LEU A 365 1.97 -1.40 -23.32
N LEU A 366 1.17 -1.73 -22.32
CA LEU A 366 0.37 -0.77 -21.55
C LEU A 366 1.07 -0.36 -20.26
N ASP A 367 1.66 -1.32 -19.56
CA ASP A 367 2.28 -1.08 -18.26
C ASP A 367 3.37 -2.11 -17.93
N ASP A 368 4.36 -1.71 -17.13
CA ASP A 368 5.42 -2.55 -16.56
C ASP A 368 5.48 -2.37 -15.04
N LEU A 369 5.05 -3.41 -14.33
CA LEU A 369 4.91 -3.47 -12.88
C LEU A 369 6.09 -4.17 -12.21
N GLY A 370 7.26 -4.20 -12.85
CA GLY A 370 8.50 -4.71 -12.25
C GLY A 370 8.52 -6.23 -12.14
N GLY A 371 8.41 -6.91 -13.28
CA GLY A 371 8.33 -8.38 -13.40
C GLY A 371 6.94 -8.90 -13.73
N VAL A 372 5.96 -8.00 -13.89
CA VAL A 372 4.66 -8.27 -14.50
C VAL A 372 4.40 -7.16 -15.50
N VAL A 373 4.09 -7.50 -16.74
CA VAL A 373 3.84 -6.54 -17.80
C VAL A 373 2.44 -6.78 -18.36
N VAL A 374 1.74 -5.68 -18.64
CA VAL A 374 0.39 -5.69 -19.19
C VAL A 374 0.48 -5.24 -20.64
N VAL A 375 0.05 -6.09 -21.56
CA VAL A 375 0.17 -5.88 -23.00
C VAL A 375 -1.22 -5.92 -23.62
N ARG A 376 -1.56 -4.92 -24.43
CA ARG A 376 -2.75 -4.93 -25.27
C ARG A 376 -2.44 -5.63 -26.59
N LEU A 377 -3.28 -6.59 -26.95
CA LEU A 377 -3.35 -7.13 -28.30
C LEU A 377 -4.53 -6.53 -29.05
N ASP A 378 -4.24 -5.98 -30.21
CA ASP A 378 -5.23 -5.48 -31.15
C ASP A 378 -5.25 -6.38 -32.40
N SER A 379 -6.44 -6.79 -32.84
CA SER A 379 -6.62 -7.47 -34.13
C SER A 379 -6.40 -6.49 -35.28
N LEU A 380 -5.54 -6.83 -36.24
CA LEU A 380 -5.31 -6.00 -37.43
C LEU A 380 -6.38 -6.24 -38.53
N SER A 381 -7.03 -7.39 -38.47
CA SER A 381 -8.07 -7.82 -39.42
C SER A 381 -9.50 -7.61 -38.88
N GLY A 382 -9.65 -7.16 -37.63
CA GLY A 382 -10.93 -6.99 -36.93
C GLY A 382 -10.94 -5.81 -35.96
N ARG A 383 -11.90 -5.79 -35.04
CA ARG A 383 -12.00 -4.78 -33.96
C ARG A 383 -11.83 -5.37 -32.55
N ASP A 384 -11.47 -6.64 -32.48
CA ASP A 384 -11.31 -7.35 -31.22
C ASP A 384 -10.00 -6.92 -30.55
N THR A 385 -10.06 -6.73 -29.24
CA THR A 385 -8.93 -6.32 -28.40
C THR A 385 -8.89 -7.19 -27.16
N GLN A 386 -7.70 -7.70 -26.84
CA GLN A 386 -7.42 -8.48 -25.64
C GLN A 386 -6.32 -7.82 -24.80
N ILE A 387 -6.36 -8.04 -23.49
CA ILE A 387 -5.31 -7.65 -22.55
C ILE A 387 -4.61 -8.91 -22.08
N ILE A 388 -3.28 -8.91 -22.13
CA ILE A 388 -2.44 -10.03 -21.71
C ILE A 388 -1.59 -9.58 -20.54
N THR A 389 -1.50 -10.45 -19.54
CA THR A 389 -0.53 -10.31 -18.47
C THR A 389 0.61 -11.28 -18.71
N VAL A 390 1.84 -10.78 -18.80
CA VAL A 390 3.06 -11.59 -18.92
C VAL A 390 3.93 -11.35 -17.69
N VAL A 391 4.60 -12.37 -17.19
CA VAL A 391 5.42 -12.30 -15.98
C VAL A 391 6.83 -12.78 -16.22
N ASP A 392 7.77 -12.08 -15.58
CA ASP A 392 9.17 -12.47 -15.56
C ASP A 392 9.34 -13.58 -14.51
N THR A 393 9.81 -14.73 -14.97
CA THR A 393 10.11 -15.87 -14.10
C THR A 393 11.59 -16.16 -14.16
N LYS A 394 12.10 -17.01 -13.26
CA LYS A 394 13.51 -17.46 -13.30
C LYS A 394 13.88 -18.13 -14.63
N ASP A 395 12.88 -18.66 -15.35
CA ASP A 395 13.03 -19.35 -16.63
C ASP A 395 12.64 -18.46 -17.83
N GLY A 396 12.54 -17.14 -17.61
CA GLY A 396 12.17 -16.11 -18.58
C GLY A 396 10.68 -15.75 -18.57
N TRP A 397 10.28 -14.88 -19.49
CA TRP A 397 8.90 -14.39 -19.61
C TRP A 397 7.88 -15.52 -19.87
N ARG A 398 6.72 -15.44 -19.23
CA ARG A 398 5.60 -16.39 -19.36
C ARG A 398 4.27 -15.67 -19.37
N ILE A 399 3.32 -16.13 -20.17
CA ILE A 399 1.94 -15.64 -20.17
C ILE A 399 1.24 -16.14 -18.90
N ARG A 400 0.74 -15.21 -18.09
CA ARG A 400 -0.04 -15.50 -16.87
C ARG A 400 -1.53 -15.52 -17.15
N ASP A 401 -2.04 -14.53 -17.89
CA ASP A 401 -3.47 -14.39 -18.13
C ASP A 401 -3.81 -13.63 -19.41
N VAL A 402 -5.04 -13.79 -19.89
CA VAL A 402 -5.61 -13.09 -21.04
C VAL A 402 -7.07 -12.73 -20.75
N HIS A 403 -7.46 -11.49 -21.06
CA HIS A 403 -8.82 -10.98 -20.87
C HIS A 403 -9.34 -10.26 -22.11
N ASP A 404 -10.63 -10.43 -22.41
CA ASP A 404 -11.30 -9.63 -23.43
C ASP A 404 -11.67 -8.25 -22.87
N VAL A 405 -11.45 -7.17 -23.63
CA VAL A 405 -11.81 -5.81 -23.19
C VAL A 405 -13.33 -5.62 -23.05
N THR A 406 -14.13 -6.55 -23.58
CA THR A 406 -15.60 -6.56 -23.46
C THR A 406 -16.14 -7.28 -22.23
N ASP A 407 -15.32 -8.06 -21.51
CA ASP A 407 -15.74 -8.85 -20.34
C ASP A 407 -15.70 -8.04 -19.03
N ALA A 408 -16.34 -6.87 -19.03
CA ALA A 408 -16.81 -6.28 -17.78
C ALA A 408 -17.95 -7.17 -17.23
N PRO A 409 -17.97 -7.54 -15.94
CA PRO A 409 -18.98 -8.45 -15.42
C PRO A 409 -20.38 -7.86 -15.63
N SER A 410 -21.15 -8.46 -16.53
CA SER A 410 -22.54 -8.11 -16.74
C SER A 410 -23.33 -8.46 -15.47
N ARG A 411 -23.85 -7.44 -14.77
CA ARG A 411 -24.88 -7.61 -13.73
C ARG A 411 -26.02 -8.45 -14.31
N ALA A 412 -26.18 -9.68 -13.83
CA ALA A 412 -27.34 -10.50 -14.14
C ALA A 412 -28.58 -9.82 -13.55
N SER A 413 -29.47 -9.36 -14.43
CA SER A 413 -30.82 -8.93 -14.06
C SER A 413 -31.58 -10.12 -13.50
N SER A 414 -31.91 -10.08 -12.21
CA SER A 414 -32.96 -10.92 -11.63
C SER A 414 -34.32 -10.29 -11.90
N GLU A 415 -35.01 -10.75 -12.94
CA GLU A 415 -36.47 -10.73 -12.99
C GLU A 415 -36.97 -12.14 -12.71
N GLY A 416 -37.81 -12.26 -11.68
CA GLY A 416 -38.45 -13.48 -11.20
C GLY A 416 -39.28 -13.19 -9.97
#